data_AF-A0A2Z7CB35-F1
#
_entry.id   AF-A0A2Z7CB35-F1
#
_cell.length_a   1.000
_cell.length_b   1.000
_cell.length_c   1.000
_cell.angle_alpha   90.00
_cell.angle_beta   90.00
_cell.angle_gamma   90.00
#
_symmetry.space_group_name_H-M   'P 1'
#
loop_
_entity.id
_entity.type
_entity.pdbx_description
1 polymer ?
#
loop_
_entity_poly.entity_id
_entity_poly.type
_entity_poly.pdbx_seq_one_letter_code
_entity_poly.pdbx_strand_id
1 'polypeptide(L)'
;MDQILDYIEGGPKLRKWYGAPDLRSKDESASEEEDTPEEEENRDVVLVTDGDNEIGQMVILSLIVKRVRVKTLVKDKRVAMEAFGTYVEAMVGDAKDKTFLKKALRGVRALICPNEGFLCNIESWTGVEHVILLSQLPLYRDRTGIQAAINSNAKKQAEQDESVAKACGVPYTIIRTGVLKNTPGGKQGFSFEEGSAVKGTLSKEDAAFICVEALDNVPQKGLIFEVVNGTENVSSWQNRFATLMNKSQE
;
A
#
# COMPACT_ATOMS: atom_id res chain seq x y z
N MET A 1 -38.85 -1.25 28.08
CA MET A 1 -38.33 0.13 28.01
C MET A 1 -38.01 0.42 26.53
N ASP A 2 -38.96 0.10 25.63
CA ASP A 2 -38.63 -0.26 24.23
C ASP A 2 -39.33 0.60 23.18
N GLN A 3 -40.24 1.49 23.60
CA GLN A 3 -40.97 2.34 22.67
C GLN A 3 -40.08 3.41 22.03
N ILE A 4 -39.05 3.89 22.73
CA ILE A 4 -38.17 4.96 22.23
C ILE A 4 -37.16 4.43 21.20
N LEU A 5 -36.64 3.20 21.36
CA LEU A 5 -35.74 2.60 20.36
C LEU A 5 -36.46 2.33 19.04
N ASP A 6 -37.73 1.90 19.08
CA ASP A 6 -38.52 1.62 17.87
C ASP A 6 -38.79 2.86 16.99
N TYR A 7 -38.80 4.06 17.59
CA TYR A 7 -38.89 5.33 16.85
C TYR A 7 -37.55 5.76 16.24
N ILE A 8 -36.41 5.34 16.81
CA ILE A 8 -35.07 5.69 16.32
C ILE A 8 -34.61 4.70 15.23
N GLU A 9 -34.90 3.41 15.39
CA GLU A 9 -34.47 2.36 14.44
C GLU A 9 -35.49 2.10 13.31
N GLY A 10 -36.65 2.75 13.39
CA GLY A 10 -37.80 2.48 12.54
C GLY A 10 -38.43 1.13 12.90
N GLY A 11 -39.71 1.14 13.27
CA GLY A 11 -40.43 -0.08 13.62
C GLY A 11 -40.37 -1.15 12.51
N PRO A 12 -40.78 -2.40 12.79
CA PRO A 12 -40.56 -3.57 11.92
C PRO A 12 -41.02 -3.42 10.46
N LYS A 13 -42.04 -2.57 10.22
CA LYS A 13 -42.53 -2.26 8.87
C LYS A 13 -41.56 -1.41 8.04
N LEU A 14 -40.84 -0.49 8.68
CA LEU A 14 -39.85 0.37 8.04
C LEU A 14 -38.58 -0.43 7.71
N ARG A 15 -38.14 -1.31 8.63
CA ARG A 15 -36.96 -2.19 8.44
C ARG A 15 -37.00 -3.04 7.18
N LYS A 16 -38.18 -3.55 6.82
CA LYS A 16 -38.40 -4.29 5.56
C LYS A 16 -38.20 -3.45 4.29
N TRP A 17 -38.37 -2.13 4.38
CA TRP A 17 -38.31 -1.23 3.22
C TRP A 17 -36.88 -0.85 2.82
N TYR A 18 -35.94 -0.79 3.76
CA TYR A 18 -34.51 -0.52 3.49
C TYR A 18 -33.61 -1.76 3.65
N GLY A 19 -34.21 -2.95 3.77
CA GLY A 19 -33.48 -4.22 3.73
C GLY A 19 -32.64 -4.52 4.97
N ALA A 20 -33.00 -3.99 6.14
CA ALA A 20 -32.31 -4.31 7.39
C ALA A 20 -32.65 -5.76 7.84
N PRO A 21 -31.66 -6.59 8.25
CA PRO A 21 -31.93 -7.95 8.75
C PRO A 21 -32.77 -7.92 10.05
N ASP A 22 -33.64 -8.90 10.23
CA ASP A 22 -34.38 -9.06 11.49
C ASP A 22 -33.40 -9.33 12.65
N LEU A 23 -33.58 -8.59 13.76
CA LEU A 23 -32.77 -8.77 14.97
C LEU A 23 -33.04 -10.17 15.54
N ARG A 24 -32.08 -11.09 15.36
CA ARG A 24 -32.14 -12.44 15.93
C ARG A 24 -32.16 -12.35 17.46
N SER A 25 -33.09 -13.07 18.08
CA SER A 25 -33.16 -13.26 19.52
C SER A 25 -31.88 -13.92 20.01
N LYS A 26 -31.23 -13.26 20.97
CA LYS A 26 -30.02 -13.71 21.64
C LYS A 26 -30.34 -14.90 22.53
N ASP A 27 -29.87 -16.09 22.15
CA ASP A 27 -29.46 -17.16 23.07
C ASP A 27 -28.38 -18.02 22.39
N GLU A 28 -27.32 -18.27 23.15
CA GLU A 28 -26.01 -18.76 22.73
C GLU A 28 -25.96 -20.27 22.47
N SER A 29 -25.21 -20.69 21.46
CA SER A 29 -24.30 -21.84 21.60
C SER A 29 -23.22 -21.80 20.53
N ALA A 30 -21.97 -21.86 20.99
CA ALA A 30 -20.75 -21.91 20.18
C ALA A 30 -20.83 -23.01 19.11
N SER A 31 -20.57 -22.63 17.86
CA SER A 31 -20.26 -23.55 16.78
C SER A 31 -18.98 -23.09 16.12
N GLU A 32 -18.05 -24.04 16.02
CA GLU A 32 -16.75 -23.98 15.37
C GLU A 32 -16.84 -23.24 14.03
N GLU A 33 -15.94 -22.28 13.80
CA GLU A 33 -15.84 -21.56 12.52
C GLU A 33 -15.37 -22.56 11.45
N GLU A 34 -16.33 -23.22 10.80
CA GLU A 34 -16.11 -23.91 9.53
C GLU A 34 -15.71 -22.89 8.47
N ASP A 35 -14.63 -23.20 7.74
CA ASP A 35 -14.16 -22.48 6.55
C ASP A 35 -15.31 -22.34 5.53
N THR A 36 -16.03 -21.22 5.58
CA THR A 36 -16.91 -20.82 4.49
C THR A 36 -16.06 -20.57 3.24
N PRO A 37 -16.43 -21.12 2.08
CA PRO A 37 -15.72 -20.81 0.84
C PRO A 37 -15.75 -19.30 0.65
N GLU A 38 -14.57 -18.72 0.36
CA GLU A 38 -14.41 -17.31 0.03
C GLU A 38 -15.33 -16.99 -1.16
N GLU A 39 -16.56 -16.56 -0.87
CA GLU A 39 -17.37 -15.80 -1.83
C GLU A 39 -16.47 -14.70 -2.37
N GLU A 40 -16.61 -14.36 -3.66
CA GLU A 40 -15.85 -13.29 -4.32
C GLU A 40 -16.08 -11.95 -3.61
N GLU A 41 -15.48 -11.75 -2.44
CA GLU A 41 -15.36 -10.47 -1.76
C GLU A 41 -14.76 -9.55 -2.81
N ASN A 42 -15.48 -8.49 -3.15
CA ASN A 42 -15.06 -7.53 -4.16
C ASN A 42 -13.61 -7.09 -3.87
N ARG A 43 -12.64 -7.67 -4.57
CA ARG A 43 -11.19 -7.50 -4.39
C ARG A 43 -10.80 -6.17 -5.00
N ASP A 44 -11.21 -5.11 -4.32
CA ASP A 44 -11.10 -3.75 -4.81
C ASP A 44 -10.56 -2.81 -3.71
N VAL A 45 -9.79 -3.37 -2.78
CA VAL A 45 -9.11 -2.64 -1.71
C VAL A 45 -7.61 -2.53 -2.03
N VAL A 46 -7.05 -1.35 -1.78
CA VAL A 46 -5.60 -1.11 -1.79
C VAL A 46 -5.10 -1.10 -0.35
N LEU A 47 -4.10 -1.92 -0.04
CA LEU A 47 -3.42 -1.91 1.25
C LEU A 47 -2.20 -0.99 1.17
N VAL A 48 -2.13 0.01 2.06
CA VAL A 48 -0.94 0.84 2.26
C VAL A 48 -0.25 0.41 3.54
N THR A 49 1.03 0.03 3.47
CA THR A 49 1.80 -0.33 4.66
C THR A 49 2.37 0.92 5.33
N ASP A 50 2.62 0.84 6.64
CA ASP A 50 3.20 1.94 7.42
C ASP A 50 2.50 3.29 7.16
N GLY A 51 1.17 3.29 7.19
CA GLY A 51 0.33 4.45 6.89
C GLY A 51 0.54 5.66 7.80
N ASP A 52 1.21 5.49 8.93
CA ASP A 52 1.58 6.61 9.81
C ASP A 52 2.81 7.37 9.34
N ASN A 53 3.63 6.81 8.45
CA ASN A 53 4.81 7.48 7.95
C ASN A 53 4.43 8.58 6.94
N GLU A 54 5.26 9.62 6.78
CA GLU A 54 4.91 10.79 5.95
C GLU A 54 4.50 10.42 4.51
N ILE A 55 5.19 9.48 3.87
CA ILE A 55 4.89 9.03 2.50
C ILE A 55 3.59 8.22 2.48
N GLY A 56 3.41 7.32 3.44
CA GLY A 56 2.19 6.52 3.61
C GLY A 56 0.96 7.39 3.78
N GLN A 57 1.04 8.44 4.60
CA GLN A 57 -0.03 9.42 4.75
C GLN A 57 -0.34 10.14 3.42
N MET A 58 0.69 10.57 2.67
CA MET A 58 0.51 11.21 1.36
C MET A 58 -0.12 10.28 0.32
N VAL A 59 0.29 9.00 0.29
CA VAL A 59 -0.31 7.96 -0.56
C VAL A 59 -1.78 7.78 -0.18
N ILE A 60 -2.10 7.62 1.11
CA ILE A 60 -3.46 7.44 1.61
C ILE A 60 -4.35 8.62 1.19
N LEU A 61 -3.90 9.86 1.42
CA LEU A 61 -4.65 11.06 1.03
C LEU A 61 -4.94 11.08 -0.47
N SER A 62 -3.96 10.75 -1.29
CA SER A 62 -4.11 10.69 -2.75
C SER A 62 -5.11 9.62 -3.18
N LEU A 63 -5.08 8.44 -2.55
CA LEU A 63 -6.03 7.35 -2.80
C LEU A 63 -7.47 7.71 -2.39
N ILE A 64 -7.63 8.42 -1.26
CA ILE A 64 -8.94 8.93 -0.80
C ILE A 64 -9.51 9.90 -1.85
N VAL A 65 -8.69 10.81 -2.38
CA VAL A 65 -9.11 11.74 -3.45
C VAL A 65 -9.48 10.98 -4.73
N LYS A 66 -8.74 9.91 -5.08
CA LYS A 66 -9.08 8.99 -6.18
C LYS A 66 -10.30 8.10 -5.89
N ARG A 67 -10.92 8.20 -4.71
CA ARG A 67 -12.06 7.36 -4.25
C ARG A 67 -11.76 5.86 -4.25
N VAL A 68 -10.50 5.51 -4.03
CA VAL A 68 -10.06 4.13 -3.88
C VAL A 68 -10.33 3.68 -2.45
N ARG A 69 -10.81 2.45 -2.26
CA ARG A 69 -10.97 1.87 -0.92
C ARG A 69 -9.59 1.53 -0.36
N VAL A 70 -9.26 2.10 0.80
CA VAL A 70 -7.94 1.95 1.41
C VAL A 70 -8.05 1.18 2.72
N LYS A 71 -7.23 0.14 2.85
CA LYS A 71 -6.86 -0.44 4.14
C LYS A 71 -5.44 0.02 4.46
N THR A 72 -5.15 0.30 5.72
CA THR A 72 -3.82 0.80 6.10
C THR A 72 -3.31 0.19 7.39
N LEU A 73 -2.02 -0.11 7.43
CA LEU A 73 -1.34 -0.60 8.63
C LEU A 73 -0.75 0.57 9.39
N VAL A 74 -1.16 0.72 10.65
CA VAL A 74 -0.79 1.82 11.53
C VAL A 74 -0.37 1.26 12.89
N LYS A 75 0.44 2.03 13.61
CA LYS A 75 0.85 1.82 14.99
C LYS A 75 -0.24 2.24 15.95
N ASP A 76 -0.98 3.30 15.64
CA ASP A 76 -2.07 3.82 16.48
C ASP A 76 -3.34 4.06 15.65
N LYS A 77 -4.36 3.24 15.93
CA LYS A 77 -5.66 3.33 15.27
C LYS A 77 -6.38 4.67 15.54
N ARG A 78 -6.18 5.28 16.71
CA ARG A 78 -6.82 6.55 17.07
C ARG A 78 -6.24 7.69 16.26
N VAL A 79 -4.92 7.76 16.13
CA VAL A 79 -4.24 8.77 15.31
C VAL A 79 -4.68 8.66 13.85
N ALA A 80 -4.74 7.44 13.31
CA ALA A 80 -5.25 7.20 11.96
C ALA A 80 -6.71 7.63 11.79
N MET A 81 -7.57 7.37 12.79
CA MET A 81 -8.97 7.79 12.78
C MET A 81 -9.12 9.32 12.85
N GLU A 82 -8.28 10.01 13.62
CA GLU A 82 -8.26 11.47 13.68
C GLU A 82 -7.78 12.08 12.34
N ALA A 83 -6.80 11.47 11.68
CA ALA A 83 -6.24 11.95 10.43
C ALA A 83 -7.13 11.66 9.21
N PHE A 84 -7.69 10.45 9.13
CA PHE A 84 -8.36 9.93 7.93
C PHE A 84 -9.83 9.55 8.14
N GLY A 85 -10.34 9.57 9.38
CA GLY A 85 -11.72 9.22 9.68
C GLY A 85 -12.14 7.85 9.14
N THR A 86 -13.38 7.77 8.65
CA THR A 86 -13.95 6.55 8.06
C THR A 86 -13.55 6.34 6.60
N TYR A 87 -12.67 7.17 6.02
CA TYR A 87 -12.24 7.03 4.64
C TYR A 87 -11.26 5.85 4.44
N VAL A 88 -10.68 5.34 5.54
CA VAL A 88 -9.74 4.22 5.52
C VAL A 88 -10.09 3.17 6.57
N GLU A 89 -9.82 1.91 6.27
CA GLU A 89 -9.82 0.84 7.25
C GLU A 89 -8.44 0.76 7.92
N ALA A 90 -8.29 1.40 9.08
CA ALA A 90 -7.06 1.38 9.85
C ALA A 90 -6.94 0.08 10.69
N MET A 91 -5.80 -0.59 10.55
CA MET A 91 -5.47 -1.81 11.29
C MET A 91 -4.17 -1.66 12.08
N VAL A 92 -4.18 -2.21 13.30
CA VAL A 92 -3.00 -2.28 14.17
C VAL A 92 -2.69 -3.75 14.43
N GLY A 93 -1.43 -4.14 14.26
CA GLY A 93 -0.94 -5.48 14.53
C GLY A 93 0.53 -5.64 14.16
N ASP A 94 1.11 -6.78 14.53
CA ASP A 94 2.50 -7.10 14.22
C ASP A 94 2.61 -7.60 12.76
N ALA A 95 3.48 -6.97 11.97
CA ALA A 95 3.78 -7.39 10.61
C ALA A 95 4.44 -8.79 10.54
N LYS A 96 4.83 -9.40 11.66
CA LYS A 96 5.32 -10.78 11.75
C LYS A 96 4.25 -11.78 12.16
N ASP A 97 3.07 -11.33 12.58
CA ASP A 97 1.96 -12.21 12.94
C ASP A 97 1.21 -12.66 11.69
N LYS A 98 1.27 -13.96 11.41
CA LYS A 98 0.62 -14.59 10.25
C LYS A 98 -0.89 -14.43 10.24
N THR A 99 -1.53 -14.47 11.41
CA THR A 99 -2.99 -14.32 11.52
C THR A 99 -3.41 -12.89 11.19
N PHE A 100 -2.63 -11.91 11.66
CA PHE A 100 -2.79 -10.52 11.31
C PHE A 100 -2.57 -10.27 9.82
N LEU A 101 -1.49 -10.81 9.24
CA LEU A 101 -1.21 -10.66 7.80
C LEU A 101 -2.31 -11.27 6.91
N LYS A 102 -2.83 -12.45 7.27
CA LYS A 102 -3.97 -13.08 6.55
C LYS A 102 -5.18 -12.15 6.57
N LYS A 103 -5.49 -11.54 7.71
CA LYS A 103 -6.57 -10.55 7.85
C LYS A 103 -6.29 -9.25 7.08
N ALA A 104 -5.04 -8.80 7.07
CA ALA A 104 -4.60 -7.61 6.36
C ALA A 104 -4.81 -7.74 4.86
N LEU A 105 -4.39 -8.88 4.30
CA LEU A 105 -4.41 -9.13 2.87
C LEU A 105 -5.80 -9.58 2.36
N ARG A 106 -6.73 -9.93 3.24
CA ARG A 106 -8.10 -10.29 2.83
C ARG A 106 -8.77 -9.14 2.05
N GLY A 107 -9.23 -9.45 0.83
CA GLY A 107 -9.89 -8.52 -0.08
C GLY A 107 -8.97 -7.49 -0.76
N VAL A 108 -7.65 -7.60 -0.58
CA VAL A 108 -6.67 -6.65 -1.13
C VAL A 108 -6.31 -7.02 -2.56
N ARG A 109 -6.50 -6.10 -3.51
CA ARG A 109 -6.06 -6.26 -4.91
C ARG A 109 -4.66 -5.73 -5.17
N ALA A 110 -4.26 -4.70 -4.44
CA ALA A 110 -2.96 -4.08 -4.64
C ALA A 110 -2.34 -3.67 -3.32
N LEU A 111 -1.03 -3.83 -3.24
CA LEU A 111 -0.22 -3.50 -2.06
C LEU A 111 0.73 -2.35 -2.41
N ILE A 112 0.70 -1.27 -1.64
CA ILE A 112 1.66 -0.18 -1.74
C ILE A 112 2.51 -0.15 -0.47
N CYS A 113 3.80 -0.42 -0.65
CA CYS A 113 4.82 -0.34 0.40
C CYS A 113 5.62 0.95 0.21
N PRO A 114 5.31 2.04 0.94
CA PRO A 114 6.06 3.30 0.87
C PRO A 114 7.46 3.22 1.52
N ASN A 115 7.85 2.06 2.03
CA ASN A 115 9.13 1.75 2.66
C ASN A 115 9.42 0.24 2.59
N GLU A 116 10.64 -0.15 2.96
CA GLU A 116 11.05 -1.56 3.01
C GLU A 116 10.85 -2.20 4.39
N GLY A 117 10.81 -3.53 4.40
CA GLY A 117 10.74 -4.37 5.59
C GLY A 117 9.38 -5.04 5.83
N PHE A 118 8.40 -4.86 4.93
CA PHE A 118 7.08 -5.46 5.05
C PHE A 118 6.91 -6.71 4.19
N LEU A 119 7.31 -6.67 2.92
CA LEU A 119 7.01 -7.73 1.95
C LEU A 119 7.61 -9.07 2.37
N CYS A 120 8.81 -9.04 2.99
CA CYS A 120 9.49 -10.22 3.49
C CYS A 120 8.73 -11.04 4.53
N ASN A 121 7.67 -10.50 5.14
CA ASN A 121 6.84 -11.22 6.11
C ASN A 121 5.61 -11.89 5.46
N ILE A 122 5.30 -11.60 4.19
CA ILE A 122 4.12 -12.12 3.51
C ILE A 122 4.40 -13.53 2.97
N GLU A 123 3.57 -14.50 3.38
CA GLU A 123 3.68 -15.89 2.95
C GLU A 123 2.71 -16.25 1.81
N SER A 124 1.57 -15.56 1.74
CA SER A 124 0.53 -15.81 0.73
C SER A 124 0.12 -14.51 0.06
N TRP A 125 0.01 -14.57 -1.27
CA TRP A 125 -0.32 -13.44 -2.14
C TRP A 125 -1.69 -13.59 -2.81
N THR A 126 -2.52 -14.51 -2.31
CA THR A 126 -3.84 -14.80 -2.87
C THR A 126 -4.68 -13.53 -2.97
N GLY A 127 -5.18 -13.25 -4.17
CA GLY A 127 -6.03 -12.10 -4.47
C GLY A 127 -5.28 -10.81 -4.78
N VAL A 128 -3.98 -10.73 -4.50
CA VAL A 128 -3.16 -9.56 -4.86
C VAL A 128 -2.78 -9.66 -6.34
N GLU A 129 -3.08 -8.59 -7.07
CA GLU A 129 -2.85 -8.44 -8.51
C GLU A 129 -1.69 -7.49 -8.81
N HIS A 130 -1.32 -6.61 -7.87
CA HIS A 130 -0.20 -5.69 -8.06
C HIS A 130 0.53 -5.34 -6.75
N VAL A 131 1.86 -5.41 -6.77
CA VAL A 131 2.73 -5.01 -5.65
C VAL A 131 3.57 -3.80 -6.04
N ILE A 132 3.47 -2.70 -5.30
CA ILE A 132 4.24 -1.47 -5.51
C ILE A 132 5.16 -1.28 -4.32
N LEU A 133 6.46 -1.22 -4.57
CA LEU A 133 7.49 -1.07 -3.53
C LEU A 133 8.34 0.17 -3.79
N LEU A 134 8.40 1.08 -2.81
CA LEU A 134 9.40 2.13 -2.77
C LEU A 134 10.68 1.57 -2.14
N SER A 135 11.79 1.63 -2.87
CA SER A 135 13.07 1.06 -2.45
C SER A 135 14.20 2.09 -2.51
N GLN A 136 15.06 2.10 -1.50
CA GLN A 136 16.30 2.87 -1.43
C GLN A 136 17.54 1.98 -1.60
N LEU A 137 17.38 0.75 -2.10
CA LEU A 137 18.48 -0.21 -2.27
C LEU A 137 19.73 0.37 -2.97
N PRO A 138 19.63 1.21 -4.02
CA PRO A 138 20.82 1.83 -4.63
C PRO A 138 21.67 2.64 -3.64
N LEU A 139 21.06 3.33 -2.68
CA LEU A 139 21.77 4.13 -1.67
C LEU A 139 22.57 3.27 -0.68
N TYR A 140 22.23 1.99 -0.54
CA TYR A 140 22.89 1.08 0.39
C TYR A 140 24.05 0.32 -0.25
N ARG A 141 24.07 0.16 -1.59
CA ARG A 141 25.14 -0.57 -2.30
C ARG A 141 26.46 0.18 -2.34
N ASP A 142 26.42 1.50 -2.49
CA ASP A 142 27.62 2.33 -2.69
C ASP A 142 28.22 2.89 -1.39
N ARG A 143 27.70 2.49 -0.23
CA ARG A 143 28.25 2.91 1.06
C ARG A 143 29.35 1.97 1.51
N THR A 144 30.48 2.54 1.92
CA THR A 144 31.66 1.82 2.45
C THR A 144 31.94 2.22 3.90
N GLY A 145 32.72 1.40 4.62
CA GLY A 145 33.15 1.69 5.98
C GLY A 145 32.02 1.69 7.03
N ILE A 146 32.12 2.57 8.03
CA ILE A 146 31.18 2.63 9.17
C ILE A 146 29.74 2.90 8.72
N GLN A 147 29.54 3.64 7.62
CA GLN A 147 28.21 3.91 7.06
C GLN A 147 27.54 2.64 6.51
N ALA A 148 28.31 1.67 6.01
CA ALA A 148 27.79 0.38 5.57
C ALA A 148 27.32 -0.49 6.76
N ALA A 149 28.04 -0.43 7.89
CA ALA A 149 27.68 -1.14 9.10
C ALA A 149 26.36 -0.61 9.71
N ILE A 150 26.20 0.72 9.78
CA ILE A 150 24.97 1.38 10.27
C ILE A 150 23.74 0.98 9.44
N ASN A 151 23.90 0.89 8.11
CA ASN A 151 22.79 0.61 7.20
C ASN A 151 22.64 -0.89 6.87
N SER A 152 23.38 -1.78 7.54
CA SER A 152 23.41 -3.20 7.20
C SER A 152 22.03 -3.88 7.28
N ASN A 153 21.21 -3.49 8.25
CA ASN A 153 19.86 -4.02 8.40
C ASN A 153 18.90 -3.46 7.34
N ALA A 154 18.92 -2.14 7.09
CA ALA A 154 18.09 -1.51 6.05
C ALA A 154 18.43 -2.05 4.66
N LYS A 155 19.73 -2.27 4.39
CA LYS A 155 20.21 -2.94 3.17
C LYS A 155 19.61 -4.34 3.02
N LYS A 156 19.71 -5.17 4.08
CA LYS A 156 19.15 -6.53 4.06
C LYS A 156 17.64 -6.53 3.85
N GLN A 157 16.91 -5.61 4.49
CA GLN A 157 15.47 -5.47 4.31
C GLN A 157 15.12 -5.11 2.87
N ALA A 158 15.79 -4.11 2.29
CA ALA A 158 15.56 -3.72 0.90
C ALA A 158 15.93 -4.83 -0.10
N GLU A 159 17.05 -5.55 0.12
CA GLU A 159 17.42 -6.71 -0.69
C GLU A 159 16.37 -7.83 -0.60
N GLN A 160 15.87 -8.11 0.60
CA GLN A 160 14.88 -9.16 0.83
C GLN A 160 13.52 -8.79 0.22
N ASP A 161 13.03 -7.58 0.46
CA ASP A 161 11.72 -7.13 -0.05
C ASP A 161 11.71 -7.06 -1.58
N GLU A 162 12.76 -6.54 -2.22
CA GLU A 162 12.87 -6.59 -3.68
C GLU A 162 12.95 -8.03 -4.19
N SER A 163 13.66 -8.93 -3.50
CA SER A 163 13.73 -10.35 -3.86
C SER A 163 12.36 -11.02 -3.78
N VAL A 164 11.62 -10.74 -2.72
CA VAL A 164 10.26 -11.27 -2.51
C VAL A 164 9.29 -10.73 -3.54
N ALA A 165 9.31 -9.42 -3.84
CA ALA A 165 8.49 -8.83 -4.91
C ALA A 165 8.73 -9.55 -6.25
N LYS A 166 10.00 -9.83 -6.60
CA LYS A 166 10.33 -10.56 -7.83
C LYS A 166 9.92 -12.03 -7.83
N ALA A 167 9.87 -12.67 -6.67
CA ALA A 167 9.62 -14.11 -6.53
C ALA A 167 8.16 -14.46 -6.23
N CYS A 168 7.33 -13.49 -5.82
CA CYS A 168 5.96 -13.73 -5.34
C CYS A 168 4.97 -14.16 -6.43
N GLY A 169 5.34 -14.05 -7.71
CA GLY A 169 4.48 -14.42 -8.84
C GLY A 169 3.36 -13.41 -9.16
N VAL A 170 3.28 -12.30 -8.42
CA VAL A 170 2.36 -11.18 -8.66
C VAL A 170 3.08 -10.11 -9.49
N PRO A 171 2.40 -9.45 -10.45
CA PRO A 171 2.91 -8.24 -11.08
C PRO A 171 3.45 -7.24 -10.05
N TYR A 172 4.63 -6.68 -10.29
CA TYR A 172 5.25 -5.76 -9.35
C TYR A 172 5.86 -4.52 -10.01
N THR A 173 5.87 -3.42 -9.27
CA THR A 173 6.58 -2.18 -9.61
C THR A 173 7.50 -1.80 -8.46
N ILE A 174 8.82 -1.92 -8.66
CA ILE A 174 9.83 -1.47 -7.70
C ILE A 174 10.35 -0.10 -8.15
N ILE A 175 10.04 0.92 -7.35
CA ILE A 175 10.42 2.32 -7.58
C ILE A 175 11.66 2.58 -6.73
N ARG A 176 12.83 2.56 -7.36
CA ARG A 176 14.09 2.84 -6.67
C ARG A 176 14.35 4.33 -6.62
N THR A 177 14.52 4.89 -5.43
CA THR A 177 14.67 6.34 -5.26
C THR A 177 16.04 6.73 -4.75
N GLY A 178 16.42 7.98 -5.01
CA GLY A 178 17.49 8.63 -4.27
C GLY A 178 17.11 9.05 -2.85
N VAL A 179 17.87 9.99 -2.29
CA VAL A 179 17.62 10.48 -0.93
C VAL A 179 16.27 11.19 -0.88
N LEU A 180 15.38 10.73 -0.01
CA LEU A 180 14.05 11.29 0.17
C LEU A 180 14.11 12.59 0.98
N LYS A 181 13.47 13.65 0.49
CA LYS A 181 13.47 14.99 1.10
C LYS A 181 12.07 15.49 1.42
N ASN A 182 11.94 16.20 2.53
CA ASN A 182 10.72 16.89 2.93
C ASN A 182 10.63 18.24 2.20
N THR A 183 10.39 18.17 0.89
CA THR A 183 10.18 19.34 0.02
C THR A 183 8.87 19.17 -0.74
N PRO A 184 8.20 20.27 -1.14
CA PRO A 184 7.00 20.19 -1.97
C PRO A 184 7.28 19.46 -3.29
N GLY A 185 6.37 18.58 -3.69
CA GLY A 185 6.37 17.88 -4.97
C GLY A 185 5.93 18.77 -6.12
N GLY A 186 6.11 18.28 -7.35
CA GLY A 186 5.70 18.97 -8.58
C GLY A 186 6.45 20.29 -8.86
N LYS A 187 7.51 20.60 -8.11
CA LYS A 187 8.35 21.80 -8.31
C LYS A 187 9.49 21.56 -9.29
N GLN A 188 9.93 20.32 -9.42
CA GLN A 188 11.01 19.89 -10.30
C GLN A 188 10.48 18.79 -11.23
N GLY A 189 11.18 18.58 -12.34
CA GLY A 189 10.94 17.42 -13.17
C GLY A 189 11.50 16.14 -12.53
N PHE A 190 11.65 15.12 -13.35
CA PHE A 190 12.16 13.82 -12.97
C PHE A 190 13.44 13.49 -13.75
N SER A 191 14.15 12.47 -13.30
CA SER A 191 15.13 11.73 -14.09
C SER A 191 14.95 10.26 -13.78
N PHE A 192 14.91 9.44 -14.83
CA PHE A 192 14.74 7.99 -14.77
C PHE A 192 16.00 7.24 -15.26
N GLU A 193 17.15 7.92 -15.22
CA GLU A 193 18.42 7.35 -15.64
C GLU A 193 18.93 6.29 -14.65
N GLU A 194 19.52 5.22 -15.18
CA GLU A 194 20.14 4.19 -14.35
C GLU A 194 21.37 4.76 -13.61
N GLY A 195 21.47 4.50 -12.31
CA GLY A 195 22.50 5.07 -11.44
C GLY A 195 22.16 6.47 -10.89
N SER A 196 21.04 7.06 -11.30
CA SER A 196 20.60 8.37 -10.79
C SER A 196 20.21 8.30 -9.31
N ALA A 197 19.65 7.18 -8.84
CA ALA A 197 19.21 7.02 -7.47
C ALA A 197 20.39 7.10 -6.47
N VAL A 198 21.59 6.71 -6.85
CA VAL A 198 22.78 6.75 -5.97
C VAL A 198 23.13 8.19 -5.55
N LYS A 199 22.96 9.15 -6.47
CA LYS A 199 23.46 10.53 -6.31
C LYS A 199 22.36 11.58 -6.20
N GLY A 200 21.17 11.26 -6.70
CA GLY A 200 20.06 12.20 -6.74
C GLY A 200 19.20 12.18 -5.49
N THR A 201 18.21 13.07 -5.47
CA THR A 201 17.26 13.22 -4.37
C THR A 201 15.85 13.31 -4.93
N LEU A 202 14.86 12.80 -4.19
CA LEU A 202 13.46 12.83 -4.58
C LEU A 202 12.64 13.42 -3.45
N SER A 203 11.69 14.30 -3.76
CA SER A 203 10.75 14.79 -2.76
C SER A 203 9.83 13.65 -2.29
N LYS A 204 9.47 13.63 -1.01
CA LYS A 204 8.55 12.62 -0.47
C LYS A 204 7.16 12.68 -1.12
N GLU A 205 6.70 13.89 -1.45
CA GLU A 205 5.44 14.09 -2.17
C GLU A 205 5.48 13.49 -3.58
N ASP A 206 6.57 13.70 -4.33
CA ASP A 206 6.74 13.08 -5.64
C ASP A 206 6.88 11.56 -5.54
N ALA A 207 7.58 11.04 -4.52
CA ALA A 207 7.67 9.61 -4.28
C ALA A 207 6.29 8.97 -4.04
N ALA A 208 5.48 9.57 -3.15
CA ALA A 208 4.11 9.14 -2.88
C ALA A 208 3.25 9.21 -4.15
N PHE A 209 3.38 10.28 -4.93
CA PHE A 209 2.65 10.47 -6.17
C PHE A 209 2.98 9.37 -7.20
N ILE A 210 4.25 9.03 -7.40
CA ILE A 210 4.66 7.95 -8.31
C ILE A 210 4.12 6.60 -7.86
N CYS A 211 4.11 6.30 -6.54
CA CYS A 211 3.51 5.08 -6.01
C CYS A 211 2.02 4.98 -6.37
N VAL A 212 1.29 6.09 -6.30
CA VAL A 212 -0.15 6.15 -6.62
C VAL A 212 -0.39 6.07 -8.13
N GLU A 213 0.48 6.64 -8.96
CA GLU A 213 0.40 6.50 -10.42
C GLU A 213 0.75 5.09 -10.89
N ALA A 214 1.63 4.38 -10.18
CA ALA A 214 1.94 2.98 -10.47
C ALA A 214 0.71 2.08 -10.36
N LEU A 215 -0.23 2.37 -9.46
CA LEU A 215 -1.46 1.58 -9.24
C LEU A 215 -2.29 1.41 -10.52
N ASP A 216 -2.32 2.44 -11.37
CA ASP A 216 -3.09 2.44 -12.62
C ASP A 216 -2.26 1.90 -13.81
N ASN A 217 -1.01 1.51 -13.57
CA ASN A 217 -0.03 1.14 -14.59
C ASN A 217 0.65 -0.21 -14.26
N VAL A 218 -0.17 -1.26 -14.15
CA VAL A 218 0.29 -2.62 -13.79
C VAL A 218 1.11 -3.23 -14.93
N PRO A 219 2.37 -3.66 -14.69
CA PRO A 219 3.18 -4.34 -15.70
C PRO A 219 2.74 -5.80 -15.90
N GLN A 220 3.06 -6.41 -17.05
CA GLN A 220 2.72 -7.82 -17.29
C GLN A 220 3.45 -8.83 -16.38
N LYS A 221 4.68 -8.49 -15.94
CA LYS A 221 5.49 -9.34 -15.05
C LYS A 221 6.08 -8.51 -13.92
N GLY A 222 6.92 -7.54 -14.27
CA GLY A 222 7.61 -6.74 -13.29
C GLY A 222 8.24 -5.52 -13.93
N LEU A 223 8.27 -4.42 -13.19
CA LEU A 223 8.91 -3.18 -13.60
C LEU A 223 9.83 -2.72 -12.47
N ILE A 224 11.08 -2.41 -12.80
CA ILE A 224 12.04 -1.81 -11.88
C ILE A 224 12.63 -0.60 -12.58
N PHE A 225 12.58 0.56 -11.93
CA PHE A 225 13.23 1.76 -12.45
C PHE A 225 13.75 2.62 -11.31
N GLU A 226 14.75 3.44 -11.63
CA GLU A 226 15.25 4.47 -10.74
C GLU A 226 14.55 5.79 -11.02
N VAL A 227 14.34 6.59 -9.97
CA VAL A 227 13.76 7.93 -10.11
C VAL A 227 14.30 8.90 -9.06
N VAL A 228 14.63 10.10 -9.54
CA VAL A 228 15.01 11.27 -8.73
C VAL A 228 14.38 12.52 -9.31
N ASN A 229 14.36 13.63 -8.56
CA ASN A 229 14.01 14.91 -9.15
C ASN A 229 15.11 15.37 -10.12
N GLY A 230 14.68 15.89 -11.28
CA GLY A 230 15.53 16.31 -12.39
C GLY A 230 14.83 17.35 -13.26
N THR A 231 15.03 17.28 -14.57
CA THR A 231 14.51 18.26 -15.54
C THR A 231 13.43 17.72 -16.47
N GLU A 232 13.21 16.40 -16.52
CA GLU A 232 12.21 15.79 -17.39
C GLU A 232 10.80 16.14 -16.89
N ASN A 233 9.98 16.78 -17.72
CA ASN A 233 8.58 17.03 -17.42
C ASN A 233 7.72 15.85 -17.90
N VAL A 234 7.05 15.17 -16.97
CA VAL A 234 6.15 14.04 -17.27
C VAL A 234 4.72 14.56 -17.43
N SER A 235 4.28 14.73 -18.68
CA SER A 235 2.92 15.21 -18.99
C SER A 235 1.85 14.12 -18.92
N SER A 236 2.22 12.85 -19.14
CA SER A 236 1.34 11.69 -18.97
C SER A 236 2.12 10.55 -18.33
N TRP A 237 1.68 10.16 -17.13
CA TRP A 237 2.24 9.04 -16.40
C TRP A 237 1.97 7.71 -17.10
N GLN A 238 0.81 7.55 -17.71
CA GLN A 238 0.46 6.35 -18.48
C GLN A 238 1.48 6.08 -19.59
N ASN A 239 1.79 7.11 -20.39
CA ASN A 239 2.80 7.00 -21.45
C ASN A 239 4.22 6.79 -20.89
N ARG A 240 4.53 7.43 -19.76
CA ARG A 240 5.85 7.30 -19.11
C ARG A 240 6.07 5.89 -18.57
N PHE A 241 5.08 5.31 -17.90
CA PHE A 241 5.12 3.92 -17.44
C PHE A 241 5.20 2.94 -18.63
N ALA A 242 4.42 3.15 -19.70
CA ALA A 242 4.51 2.34 -20.92
C ALA A 242 5.94 2.37 -21.52
N THR A 243 6.56 3.55 -21.57
CA THR A 243 7.95 3.70 -22.04
C THR A 243 8.94 2.94 -21.16
N LEU A 244 8.79 3.04 -19.83
CA LEU A 244 9.64 2.33 -18.87
C LEU A 244 9.48 0.80 -19.00
N MET A 245 8.25 0.32 -19.20
CA MET A 245 7.98 -1.11 -19.42
C MET A 245 8.63 -1.63 -20.69
N ASN A 246 8.52 -0.91 -21.80
CA ASN A 246 9.15 -1.31 -23.07
C ASN A 246 10.67 -1.40 -22.94
N LYS A 247 11.30 -0.40 -22.30
CA LYS A 247 12.75 -0.39 -22.06
C LYS A 247 13.23 -1.55 -21.19
N SER A 248 12.40 -2.03 -20.25
CA SER A 248 12.75 -3.14 -19.35
C SER A 248 12.68 -4.53 -20.01
N GLN A 249 12.10 -4.62 -21.21
CA GLN A 249 11.96 -5.86 -21.99
C GLN A 249 13.04 -6.03 -23.07
N GLU A 250 13.79 -4.96 -23.36
CA GLU A 250 14.96 -4.95 -24.25
C GLU A 250 16.23 -5.41 -23.52
#